data_AF-A0A8S0R289-F1
#
_entry.id   AF-A0A8S0R289-F1
#
_cell.length_a   1.000
_cell.length_b   1.000
_cell.length_c   1.000
_cell.angle_alpha   90.00
_cell.angle_beta   90.00
_cell.angle_gamma   90.00
#
_symmetry.space_group_name_H-M   'P 1'
#
loop_
_entity.id
_entity.type
_entity.pdbx_description
1 polymer ?
#
loop_
_entity_poly.entity_id
_entity_poly.type
_entity_poly.pdbx_seq_one_letter_code
_entity_poly.pdbx_strand_id
1 'polypeptide(L)'
;MRMGLVYGCAAEDMVTGLTIQCKRWKPVYYNPTKSAFLGVSPTTLDQHLVQYKRWSEGLFQIFLSKYCPKIYGHGKISFGAQIGYCLFLLWAPVALPTLYYVVIPALSLLHGVPLFPKVFGLWFLPYAYAFFAKTAYCLIEDLSSGNTLNGWWNSQRMWVIR
;
A
#
# COMPACT_ATOMS: atom_id res chain seq x y z
N MET A 1 31.67 -10.53 4.99
CA MET A 1 30.28 -11.03 4.98
C MET A 1 29.41 -10.08 5.80
N ARG A 2 28.31 -9.55 5.27
CA ARG A 2 27.28 -8.90 6.11
C ARG A 2 26.32 -9.98 6.59
N MET A 3 26.35 -10.27 7.89
CA MET A 3 25.52 -11.27 8.55
C MET A 3 24.63 -10.59 9.59
N GLY A 4 23.42 -11.08 9.78
CA GLY A 4 22.45 -10.52 10.72
C GLY A 4 21.58 -9.40 10.14
N LEU A 5 21.03 -8.58 11.04
CA LEU A 5 20.13 -7.47 10.75
C LEU A 5 20.84 -6.38 9.93
N VAL A 6 20.15 -5.82 8.94
CA VAL A 6 20.67 -4.71 8.14
C VAL A 6 20.37 -3.38 8.84
N TYR A 7 21.39 -2.74 9.38
CA TYR A 7 21.29 -1.44 10.05
C TYR A 7 21.21 -0.25 9.08
N GLY A 8 20.72 0.88 9.58
CA GLY A 8 20.73 2.18 8.89
C GLY A 8 19.43 2.54 8.17
N CYS A 9 18.34 1.82 8.47
CA CYS A 9 17.00 2.13 7.96
C CYS A 9 15.95 1.91 9.07
N ALA A 10 14.94 2.78 9.13
CA ALA A 10 13.85 2.63 10.10
C ALA A 10 12.98 1.38 9.88
N ALA A 11 12.99 0.82 8.66
CA ALA A 11 12.34 -0.41 8.23
C ALA A 11 13.38 -1.53 7.95
N GLU A 12 14.29 -1.73 8.90
CA GLU A 12 15.37 -2.72 8.86
C GLU A 12 14.89 -4.17 8.61
N ASP A 13 13.70 -4.50 9.09
CA ASP A 13 13.02 -5.77 8.86
C ASP A 13 12.79 -6.05 7.37
N MET A 14 12.30 -5.06 6.62
CA MET A 14 12.00 -5.17 5.20
C MET A 14 13.25 -5.34 4.35
N VAL A 15 14.28 -4.54 4.60
CA VAL A 15 15.56 -4.66 3.88
C VAL A 15 16.28 -5.97 4.25
N THR A 16 16.21 -6.40 5.50
CA THR A 16 16.79 -7.69 5.92
C THR A 16 16.09 -8.84 5.21
N GLY A 17 14.76 -8.85 5.19
CA GLY A 17 13.97 -9.83 4.44
C GLY A 17 14.32 -9.89 2.95
N LEU A 18 14.41 -8.72 2.30
CA LEU A 18 14.82 -8.63 0.90
C LEU A 18 16.22 -9.23 0.67
N THR A 19 17.19 -8.92 1.53
CA THR A 19 18.55 -9.45 1.39
C THR A 19 18.62 -10.97 1.58
N ILE A 20 17.82 -11.52 2.49
CA ILE A 20 17.71 -12.98 2.70
C ILE A 20 17.12 -13.64 1.46
N GLN A 21 16.04 -13.11 0.89
CA GLN A 21 15.45 -13.65 -0.34
C GLN A 21 16.39 -13.56 -1.54
N CYS A 22 17.16 -12.47 -1.66
CA CYS A 22 18.19 -12.34 -2.70
C CYS A 22 19.32 -13.38 -2.58
N LYS A 23 19.49 -14.00 -1.40
CA LYS A 23 20.39 -15.14 -1.18
C LYS A 23 19.70 -16.50 -1.44
N ARG A 24 18.60 -16.52 -2.20
CA ARG A 24 17.81 -17.69 -2.62
C ARG A 24 17.03 -18.40 -1.50
N TRP A 25 16.89 -17.76 -0.33
CA TRP A 25 15.98 -18.26 0.70
C TRP A 25 14.53 -17.99 0.29
N LYS A 26 13.65 -18.96 0.56
CA LYS A 26 12.22 -18.85 0.27
C LYS A 26 11.43 -18.71 1.57
N PRO A 27 10.65 -17.64 1.75
CA PRO A 27 9.76 -17.52 2.91
C PRO A 27 8.62 -18.54 2.81
N VAL A 28 8.08 -18.96 3.94
CA VAL A 28 6.85 -19.74 4.02
C VAL A 28 5.86 -18.94 4.85
N TYR A 29 4.66 -18.74 4.31
CA TYR A 29 3.54 -18.17 5.05
C TYR A 29 2.65 -19.30 5.55
N TYR A 30 2.37 -19.30 6.85
CA TYR A 30 1.50 -20.28 7.49
C TYR A 30 0.49 -19.57 8.38
N ASN A 31 -0.79 -19.82 8.14
CA ASN A 31 -1.89 -19.22 8.88
C ASN A 31 -2.66 -20.30 9.67
N PRO A 32 -2.30 -20.56 10.94
CA PRO A 32 -3.00 -21.54 11.78
C PRO A 32 -4.40 -21.06 12.13
N THR A 33 -5.32 -21.99 12.41
CA THR A 33 -6.70 -21.68 12.82
C THR A 33 -6.77 -20.93 14.14
N LYS A 34 -5.84 -21.20 15.07
CA LYS A 34 -5.66 -20.45 16.31
C LYS A 34 -4.48 -19.51 16.16
N SER A 35 -4.66 -18.24 16.52
CA SER A 35 -3.57 -17.26 16.53
C SER A 35 -2.41 -17.74 17.39
N ALA A 36 -1.26 -17.97 16.77
CA ALA A 36 -0.03 -18.37 17.47
C ALA A 36 0.65 -17.18 18.16
N PHE A 37 0.42 -15.97 17.65
CA PHE A 37 0.96 -14.72 18.18
C PHE A 37 -0.18 -13.72 18.36
N LEU A 38 -0.20 -13.03 19.50
CA LEU A 38 -1.15 -11.96 19.79
C LEU A 38 -0.36 -10.70 20.13
N GLY A 39 -0.61 -9.62 19.39
CA GLY A 39 0.03 -8.33 19.59
C GLY A 39 -0.93 -7.29 20.19
N VAL A 40 -0.38 -6.14 20.58
CA VAL A 40 -1.15 -4.97 20.99
C VAL A 40 -1.18 -3.98 19.83
N SER A 41 -2.39 -3.57 19.43
CA SER A 41 -2.59 -2.53 18.43
C SER A 41 -2.63 -1.16 19.10
N PRO A 42 -2.22 -0.08 18.41
CA PRO A 42 -2.53 1.28 18.84
C PRO A 42 -4.02 1.44 19.12
N THR A 43 -4.34 2.08 20.25
CA THR A 43 -5.73 2.35 20.66
C THR A 43 -6.21 3.74 20.25
N THR A 44 -5.27 4.60 19.82
CA THR A 44 -5.51 6.00 19.48
C THR A 44 -5.01 6.31 18.07
N LEU A 45 -5.64 7.30 17.44
CA LEU A 45 -5.32 7.68 16.06
C LEU A 45 -3.91 8.31 15.95
N ASP A 46 -3.50 9.10 16.93
CA ASP A 46 -2.18 9.75 16.95
C ASP A 46 -1.04 8.71 16.96
N GLN A 47 -1.14 7.69 17.81
CA GLN A 47 -0.18 6.60 17.85
C GLN A 47 -0.12 5.85 16.51
N HIS A 48 -1.27 5.59 15.91
CA HIS A 48 -1.36 4.93 14.60
C HIS A 48 -0.69 5.77 13.49
N LEU A 49 -0.92 7.09 13.47
CA LEU A 49 -0.33 7.99 12.48
C LEU A 49 1.19 8.11 12.63
N VAL A 50 1.69 8.20 13.87
CA VAL A 50 3.14 8.20 14.13
C VAL A 50 3.79 6.91 13.65
N GLN A 51 3.15 5.77 13.91
CA GLN A 51 3.62 4.47 13.44
C GLN A 51 3.61 4.38 11.90
N TYR A 52 2.51 4.83 11.27
CA TYR A 52 2.39 4.80 9.82
C TYR A 52 3.41 5.71 9.13
N LYS A 53 3.66 6.90 9.71
CA LYS A 53 4.70 7.82 9.23
C LYS A 53 6.07 7.14 9.25
N ARG A 54 6.45 6.52 10.37
CA ARG A 54 7.74 5.81 10.50
C ARG A 54 7.88 4.70 9.47
N TRP A 55 6.83 3.92 9.22
CA TRP A 55 6.84 2.90 8.18
C TRP A 55 7.02 3.53 6.80
N SER A 56 6.19 4.50 6.44
CA SER A 56 6.23 5.15 5.13
C SER A 56 7.59 5.76 4.82
N GLU A 57 8.20 6.46 5.78
CA GLU A 57 9.55 7.03 5.64
C GLU A 57 10.62 5.95 5.48
N GLY A 58 10.62 4.93 6.34
CA GLY A 58 11.60 3.84 6.28
C GLY A 58 11.51 3.05 4.97
N LEU A 59 10.30 2.73 4.54
CA LEU A 59 10.04 2.00 3.29
C LEU A 59 10.48 2.81 2.07
N PHE A 60 10.16 4.10 2.03
CA PHE A 60 10.57 4.95 0.93
C PHE A 60 12.09 5.20 0.92
N GLN A 61 12.72 5.28 2.09
CA GLN A 61 14.18 5.32 2.21
C GLN A 61 14.83 4.08 1.57
N ILE A 62 14.26 2.88 1.76
CA ILE A 62 14.76 1.65 1.12
C ILE A 62 14.63 1.77 -0.41
N PHE A 63 13.48 2.25 -0.90
CA PHE A 63 13.24 2.42 -2.34
C PHE A 63 14.28 3.31 -3.01
N LEU A 64 14.65 4.42 -2.36
CA LEU A 64 15.65 5.38 -2.87
C LEU A 64 17.10 4.93 -2.63
N SER A 65 17.31 3.90 -1.81
CA SER A 65 18.65 3.40 -1.50
C SER A 65 19.16 2.37 -2.52
N LYS A 66 20.42 1.94 -2.34
CA LYS A 66 21.00 0.79 -3.07
C LYS A 66 20.23 -0.53 -2.88
N TYR A 67 19.34 -0.61 -1.89
CA TYR A 67 18.50 -1.77 -1.62
C TYR A 67 17.18 -1.76 -2.41
N CYS A 68 16.99 -0.82 -3.34
CA CYS A 68 15.86 -0.82 -4.26
C CYS A 68 15.68 -2.20 -4.91
N PRO A 69 14.49 -2.84 -4.85
CA PRO A 69 14.28 -4.19 -5.38
C PRO A 69 14.62 -4.32 -6.87
N LYS A 70 14.38 -3.26 -7.65
CA LYS A 70 14.73 -3.19 -9.07
C LYS A 70 16.23 -3.26 -9.34
N ILE A 71 17.06 -2.78 -8.41
CA ILE A 71 18.52 -2.76 -8.56
C ILE A 71 19.13 -3.96 -7.84
N TYR A 72 18.84 -4.10 -6.55
CA TYR A 72 19.46 -5.11 -5.70
C TYR A 72 18.92 -6.52 -5.95
N GLY A 73 17.61 -6.64 -6.20
CA GLY A 73 16.89 -7.90 -6.39
C GLY A 73 16.84 -8.39 -7.84
N HIS A 74 17.32 -7.60 -8.80
CA HIS A 74 17.31 -7.96 -10.21
C HIS A 74 18.07 -9.27 -10.46
N GLY A 75 17.42 -10.24 -11.10
CA GLY A 75 17.98 -11.58 -11.34
C GLY A 75 18.18 -12.46 -10.10
N LYS A 76 17.87 -11.97 -8.89
CA LYS A 76 18.04 -12.72 -7.63
C LYS A 76 16.72 -13.20 -7.03
N ILE A 77 15.65 -12.43 -7.23
CA ILE A 77 14.29 -12.79 -6.82
C ILE A 77 13.35 -12.77 -8.04
N SER A 78 12.23 -13.48 -7.95
CA SER A 78 11.24 -13.54 -9.03
C SER A 78 10.70 -12.16 -9.37
N PHE A 79 10.32 -11.94 -10.63
CA PHE A 79 9.79 -10.66 -11.08
C PHE A 79 8.54 -10.23 -10.29
N GLY A 80 7.64 -11.17 -9.99
CA GLY A 80 6.47 -10.92 -9.14
C GLY A 80 6.86 -10.46 -7.72
N ALA A 81 7.89 -11.06 -7.11
CA ALA A 81 8.39 -10.60 -5.82
C ALA A 81 9.02 -9.20 -5.92
N GLN A 82 9.75 -8.88 -7.00
CA GLN A 82 10.28 -7.52 -7.21
C GLN A 82 9.15 -6.49 -7.25
N ILE A 83 8.08 -6.77 -8.01
CA ILE A 83 6.90 -5.88 -8.05
C ILE A 83 6.26 -5.77 -6.68
N GLY A 84 6.04 -6.88 -5.99
CA GLY A 84 5.45 -6.89 -4.64
C GLY A 84 6.22 -6.02 -3.65
N TYR A 85 7.55 -6.15 -3.62
CA TYR A 85 8.40 -5.27 -2.82
C TYR A 85 8.27 -3.81 -3.25
N CYS A 86 8.37 -3.50 -4.55
CA CYS A 86 8.24 -2.13 -5.03
C CYS A 86 6.90 -1.47 -4.64
N LEU A 87 5.79 -2.19 -4.77
CA LEU A 87 4.46 -1.70 -4.37
C LEU A 87 4.41 -1.37 -2.88
N PHE A 88 5.02 -2.21 -2.04
CA PHE A 88 5.08 -1.99 -0.60
C PHE A 88 5.99 -0.80 -0.23
N LEU A 89 7.12 -0.65 -0.92
CA LEU A 89 8.06 0.44 -0.67
C LEU A 89 7.56 1.82 -1.14
N LEU A 90 6.56 1.86 -2.02
CA LEU A 90 6.01 3.07 -2.61
C LEU A 90 4.77 3.61 -1.88
N TRP A 91 4.55 3.26 -0.61
CA TRP A 91 3.45 3.80 0.16
C TRP A 91 3.48 5.33 0.30
N ALA A 92 4.64 5.92 0.63
CA ALA A 92 4.70 7.37 0.85
C ALA A 92 4.37 8.20 -0.41
N PRO A 93 4.89 7.88 -1.61
CA PRO A 93 4.55 8.63 -2.83
C PRO A 93 3.08 8.58 -3.24
N VAL A 94 2.30 7.59 -2.78
CA VAL A 94 0.85 7.52 -3.08
C VAL A 94 0.08 8.69 -2.47
N ALA A 95 0.62 9.37 -1.46
CA ALA A 95 0.00 10.57 -0.90
C ALA A 95 -0.12 11.72 -1.93
N LEU A 96 0.84 11.86 -2.85
CA LEU A 96 0.85 12.94 -3.85
C LEU A 96 -0.33 12.89 -4.83
N PRO A 97 -0.60 11.78 -5.55
CA PRO A 97 -1.78 11.68 -6.39
C PRO A 97 -3.07 11.79 -5.57
N THR A 98 -3.12 11.27 -4.35
CA THR A 98 -4.30 11.41 -3.47
C THR A 98 -4.59 12.87 -3.16
N LEU A 99 -3.58 13.66 -2.79
CA LEU A 99 -3.73 15.10 -2.56
C LEU A 99 -4.20 15.82 -3.83
N TYR A 100 -3.65 15.46 -4.99
CA TYR A 100 -4.11 15.99 -6.27
C TYR A 100 -5.61 15.70 -6.50
N TYR A 101 -6.05 14.46 -6.27
CA TYR A 101 -7.46 14.06 -6.41
C TYR A 101 -8.39 14.73 -5.40
N VAL A 102 -7.91 15.19 -4.25
CA VAL A 102 -8.72 15.93 -3.27
C VAL A 102 -8.79 17.42 -3.59
N VAL A 103 -7.66 18.02 -3.97
CA VAL A 103 -7.55 19.48 -4.17
C VAL A 103 -8.15 19.92 -5.50
N ILE A 104 -7.89 19.20 -6.59
CA ILE A 104 -8.28 19.64 -7.94
C ILE A 104 -9.80 19.71 -8.11
N PRO A 105 -10.60 18.71 -7.67
CA PRO A 105 -12.06 18.81 -7.73
C PRO A 105 -12.63 19.95 -6.87
N ALA A 106 -12.03 20.23 -5.72
CA ALA A 106 -12.46 21.35 -4.87
C ALA A 106 -12.20 22.70 -5.56
N LEU A 107 -11.04 22.88 -6.17
CA LEU A 107 -10.70 24.09 -6.93
C LEU A 107 -11.57 24.25 -8.18
N SER A 108 -11.81 23.16 -8.92
CA SER A 108 -12.66 23.20 -10.11
C SER A 108 -14.10 23.59 -9.76
N LEU A 109 -14.61 23.09 -8.63
CA LEU A 109 -15.93 23.43 -8.12
C LEU A 109 -16.01 24.92 -7.77
N LEU A 110 -14.97 25.48 -7.14
CA LEU A 110 -14.91 26.91 -6.80
C LEU A 110 -14.89 27.79 -8.05
N HIS A 111 -14.19 27.38 -9.11
CA HIS A 111 -14.07 28.14 -10.35
C HIS A 111 -15.17 27.84 -11.38
N GLY A 112 -16.10 26.92 -11.07
CA GLY A 112 -17.16 26.50 -11.99
C GLY A 112 -16.66 25.76 -13.24
N VAL A 113 -15.45 25.20 -13.20
CA VAL A 113 -14.86 24.46 -14.32
C VAL A 113 -15.29 23.00 -14.26
N PRO A 114 -15.97 22.46 -15.29
CA PRO A 114 -16.39 21.06 -15.30
C PRO A 114 -15.19 20.14 -15.55
N LEU A 115 -14.82 19.31 -14.57
CA LEU A 115 -13.78 18.26 -14.71
C LEU A 115 -14.30 16.97 -15.35
N PHE A 116 -15.57 16.62 -15.08
CA PHE A 116 -16.16 15.36 -15.48
C PHE A 116 -17.14 15.54 -16.64
N PRO A 117 -17.34 14.51 -17.50
CA PRO A 117 -18.33 14.56 -18.55
C PRO A 117 -19.74 14.71 -17.96
N LYS A 118 -20.65 15.31 -18.75
CA LYS A 118 -22.06 15.40 -18.38
C LYS A 118 -22.64 14.00 -18.16
N VAL A 119 -23.48 13.85 -17.13
CA VAL A 119 -24.08 12.56 -16.72
C VAL A 119 -24.85 11.88 -17.87
N PHE A 120 -25.51 12.66 -18.72
CA PHE A 120 -26.25 12.15 -19.89
C PHE A 120 -25.39 11.93 -21.14
N GLY A 121 -24.07 12.16 -21.06
CA GLY A 121 -23.16 11.94 -22.18
C GLY A 121 -22.69 10.49 -22.24
N LEU A 122 -22.49 9.96 -23.44
CA LEU A 122 -21.94 8.61 -23.66
C LEU A 122 -20.58 8.43 -22.95
N TRP A 123 -19.81 9.52 -22.83
CA TRP A 123 -18.53 9.57 -22.14
C TRP A 123 -18.60 9.38 -20.63
N PHE A 124 -19.77 9.41 -20.00
CA PHE A 124 -19.93 9.10 -18.57
C PHE A 124 -19.81 7.59 -18.29
N LEU A 125 -20.23 6.75 -19.23
CA LEU A 125 -20.31 5.29 -19.06
C LEU A 125 -18.97 4.64 -18.66
N PRO A 126 -17.82 4.97 -19.29
CA PRO A 126 -16.53 4.40 -18.88
C PRO A 126 -16.13 4.75 -17.45
N TYR A 127 -16.44 5.97 -16.97
CA TYR A 127 -16.12 6.40 -15.61
C TYR A 127 -16.97 5.66 -14.58
N ALA A 128 -18.28 5.57 -14.84
CA ALA A 128 -19.21 4.82 -14.00
C ALA A 128 -18.78 3.34 -13.93
N TYR A 129 -18.49 2.73 -15.08
CA TYR A 129 -18.02 1.35 -15.15
C TYR A 129 -16.74 1.14 -14.33
N ALA A 130 -15.72 1.97 -14.51
CA ALA A 130 -14.45 1.84 -13.78
C ALA A 130 -14.66 1.97 -12.25
N PHE A 131 -15.51 2.91 -11.81
CA PHE A 131 -15.83 3.10 -10.41
C PHE A 131 -16.53 1.88 -9.79
N PHE A 132 -17.58 1.38 -10.45
CA PHE A 132 -18.32 0.21 -9.97
C PHE A 132 -17.48 -1.06 -10.01
N ALA A 133 -16.75 -1.29 -11.11
CA ALA A 133 -15.90 -2.46 -11.26
C ALA A 133 -14.82 -2.50 -10.17
N LYS A 134 -14.11 -1.39 -9.92
CA LYS A 134 -13.10 -1.32 -8.85
C LYS A 134 -13.71 -1.56 -7.47
N THR A 135 -14.84 -0.92 -7.18
CA THR A 135 -15.48 -1.01 -5.86
C THR A 135 -16.01 -2.42 -5.59
N ALA A 136 -16.69 -3.01 -6.58
CA ALA A 136 -17.20 -4.38 -6.48
C ALA A 136 -16.06 -5.40 -6.35
N TYR A 137 -14.99 -5.25 -7.14
CA TYR A 137 -13.84 -6.16 -7.07
C TYR A 137 -13.17 -6.12 -5.70
N CYS A 138 -12.84 -4.93 -5.19
CA CYS A 138 -12.24 -4.79 -3.86
C CYS A 138 -13.14 -5.32 -2.74
N LEU A 139 -14.46 -5.15 -2.87
CA LEU A 139 -15.42 -5.66 -1.89
C LEU A 139 -15.49 -7.19 -1.89
N ILE A 140 -15.57 -7.80 -3.08
CA ILE A 140 -15.62 -9.25 -3.24
C ILE A 140 -14.33 -9.89 -2.71
N GLU A 141 -13.17 -9.30 -2.99
CA GLU A 141 -11.88 -9.79 -2.50
C GLU A 141 -11.79 -9.79 -0.97
N ASP A 142 -12.22 -8.69 -0.33
CA ASP A 142 -12.19 -8.54 1.12
C ASP A 142 -13.18 -9.49 1.82
N LEU A 143 -14.38 -9.64 1.28
CA LEU A 143 -15.37 -10.62 1.77
C LEU A 143 -14.91 -12.07 1.56
N SER A 144 -14.27 -12.37 0.43
CA SER A 144 -13.71 -13.70 0.16
C SER A 144 -12.55 -14.03 1.11
N SER A 145 -11.89 -13.01 1.65
CA SER A 145 -10.85 -13.13 2.68
C SER A 145 -11.42 -13.33 4.10
N GLY A 146 -12.75 -13.40 4.24
CA GLY A 146 -13.44 -13.62 5.52
C GLY A 146 -13.67 -12.34 6.33
N ASN A 147 -13.49 -11.16 5.74
CA ASN A 147 -13.74 -9.90 6.42
C ASN A 147 -15.23 -9.53 6.39
N THR A 148 -15.62 -8.55 7.21
CA THR A 148 -16.99 -8.03 7.26
C THR A 148 -17.15 -6.77 6.41
N LEU A 149 -18.38 -6.47 5.97
CA LEU A 149 -18.68 -5.21 5.25
C LEU A 149 -18.25 -3.96 6.04
N ASN A 150 -18.46 -3.97 7.36
CA ASN A 150 -18.03 -2.88 8.24
C ASN A 150 -16.50 -2.79 8.30
N GLY A 151 -15.81 -3.93 8.32
CA GLY A 151 -14.36 -4.02 8.26
C GLY A 151 -13.82 -3.42 6.96
N TRP A 152 -14.38 -3.83 5.82
CA TRP A 152 -14.05 -3.26 4.51
C TRP A 152 -14.19 -1.74 4.48
N TRP A 153 -15.33 -1.23 4.95
CA TRP A 153 -15.61 0.20 4.97
C TRP A 153 -14.62 0.96 5.85
N ASN A 154 -14.29 0.42 7.02
CA ASN A 154 -13.28 0.99 7.89
C ASN A 154 -11.90 0.99 7.24
N SER A 155 -11.52 -0.08 6.54
CA SER A 155 -10.27 -0.16 5.77
C SER A 155 -10.19 0.90 4.67
N GLN A 156 -11.28 1.16 3.93
CA GLN A 156 -11.30 2.23 2.93
C GLN A 156 -11.10 3.61 3.57
N ARG A 157 -11.72 3.87 4.72
CA ARG A 157 -11.56 5.15 5.45
C ARG A 157 -10.14 5.33 5.96
N MET A 158 -9.58 4.30 6.60
CA MET A 158 -8.21 4.33 7.10
C MET A 158 -7.19 4.46 5.97
N TRP A 159 -7.50 3.93 4.77
CA TRP A 159 -6.66 4.10 3.59
C TRP A 159 -6.51 5.55 3.13
N VAL A 160 -7.53 6.40 3.34
CA VAL A 160 -7.50 7.83 3.00
C VAL A 160 -6.83 8.66 4.09
N ILE A 161 -6.97 8.25 5.36
CA ILE A 161 -6.45 8.99 6.53
C ILE A 161 -4.93 8.83 6.68
N ARG A 162 -4.40 7.66 6.31
CA ARG A 162 -2.98 7.31 6.43
C ARG A 162 -2.12 8.06 5.41
#